data_AF-A0A382AIY9-F1
#
_entry.id   AF-A0A382AIY9-F1
#
_cell.length_a   1.000
_cell.length_b   1.000
_cell.length_c   1.000
_cell.angle_alpha   90.00
_cell.angle_beta   90.00
_cell.angle_gamma   90.00
#
_symmetry.space_group_name_H-M   'P 1'
#
loop_
_entity.id
_entity.type
_entity.pdbx_description
1 polymer ?
#
loop_
_entity_poly.entity_id
_entity_poly.type
_entity_poly.pdbx_seq_one_letter_code
_entity_poly.pdbx_strand_id
1 'polypeptide(L)'
;MNDVKVSVIHDNGPAGPNVVAFIDMPKSMSVAEKLEHAFMKTNSIDSAWYDDPKITKMFGEDGCRSSMVGDMVLIGTDKYKVEPMGWSKV
;
A
#
# COMPACT_ATOMS: atom_id res chain seq x y z
N MET A 1 -19.94 -7.89 5.12
CA MET A 1 -18.86 -6.93 4.78
C MET A 1 -18.06 -7.54 3.65
N ASN A 2 -18.07 -6.91 2.48
CA ASN A 2 -17.58 -7.47 1.22
C ASN A 2 -16.19 -6.95 0.86
N ASP A 3 -15.38 -6.64 1.87
CA ASP A 3 -14.08 -6.01 1.65
C ASP A 3 -12.95 -7.03 1.75
N VAL A 4 -11.84 -6.73 1.10
CA VAL A 4 -10.57 -7.42 1.21
C VAL A 4 -9.56 -6.45 1.80
N LYS A 5 -8.77 -6.96 2.74
CA LYS A 5 -7.68 -6.20 3.34
C LYS A 5 -6.49 -6.20 2.39
N VAL A 6 -6.12 -5.01 1.94
CA VAL A 6 -4.94 -4.75 1.11
C VAL A 6 -3.84 -4.23 2.02
N SER A 7 -2.64 -4.80 1.90
CA SER A 7 -1.49 -4.40 2.72
C SER A 7 -0.49 -3.66 1.84
N VAL A 8 -0.03 -2.48 2.28
CA VAL A 8 1.06 -1.75 1.64
C VAL A 8 2.36 -2.04 2.40
N ILE A 9 3.39 -2.37 1.66
CA ILE A 9 4.68 -2.83 2.16
C ILE A 9 5.77 -1.92 1.59
N HIS A 10 6.50 -1.25 2.46
CA HIS A 10 7.65 -0.47 2.05
C HIS A 10 8.89 -1.34 2.02
N ASP A 11 9.62 -1.31 0.90
CA ASP A 11 10.98 -1.83 0.85
C ASP A 11 11.94 -0.77 1.42
N ASN A 12 12.64 -1.14 2.49
CA ASN A 12 13.62 -0.27 3.15
C ASN A 12 15.06 -0.73 2.85
N GLY A 13 15.26 -1.44 1.74
CA GLY A 13 16.57 -1.89 1.29
C GLY A 13 17.20 -2.88 2.28
N PRO A 14 18.41 -2.61 2.81
CA PRO A 14 19.08 -3.51 3.76
C PRO A 14 18.28 -3.79 5.04
N ALA A 15 17.39 -2.89 5.44
CA ALA A 15 16.51 -3.09 6.60
C ALA A 15 15.31 -4.01 6.30
N GLY A 16 15.09 -4.34 5.03
CA GLY A 16 14.04 -5.25 4.58
C GLY A 16 12.64 -4.62 4.47
N PRO A 17 11.67 -5.42 3.99
CA PRO A 17 10.30 -4.96 3.77
C PRO A 17 9.51 -4.87 5.08
N ASN A 18 8.73 -3.80 5.24
CA ASN A 18 7.83 -3.61 6.39
C ASN A 18 6.42 -3.29 5.91
N VAL A 19 5.41 -3.93 6.51
CA VAL A 19 4.00 -3.52 6.29
C VAL A 19 3.80 -2.17 6.97
N VAL A 20 3.33 -1.18 6.22
CA VAL A 20 3.14 0.20 6.73
C VAL A 20 1.68 0.62 6.81
N ALA A 21 0.81 -0.04 6.06
CA ALA A 21 -0.62 0.28 6.03
C ALA A 21 -1.48 -0.94 5.72
N PHE A 22 -2.69 -0.95 6.29
CA PHE A 22 -3.81 -1.73 5.78
C PHE A 22 -4.91 -0.81 5.27
N ILE A 23 -5.52 -1.21 4.16
CA ILE A 23 -6.66 -0.54 3.54
C ILE A 23 -7.72 -1.60 3.22
N ASP A 24 -8.91 -1.45 3.78
CA ASP A 24 -10.04 -2.32 3.43
C ASP A 24 -10.69 -1.81 2.14
N MET A 25 -10.77 -2.66 1.12
CA MET A 25 -11.27 -2.31 -0.22
C MET A 25 -12.35 -3.29 -0.68
N PRO A 26 -13.37 -2.84 -1.44
CA PRO A 26 -14.40 -3.72 -1.97
C PRO A 26 -13.82 -4.89 -2.78
N LYS A 27 -14.31 -6.10 -2.53
CA LYS A 27 -13.95 -7.31 -3.29
C LYS A 27 -14.23 -7.15 -4.79
N SER A 28 -15.25 -6.37 -5.15
CA SER A 28 -15.66 -6.10 -6.53
C SER A 28 -14.65 -5.31 -7.36
N MET A 29 -13.72 -4.57 -6.73
CA MET A 29 -12.64 -3.91 -7.48
C MET A 29 -11.75 -4.95 -8.15
N SER A 30 -11.27 -4.68 -9.36
CA SER A 30 -10.23 -5.47 -9.99
C SER A 30 -8.92 -5.39 -9.20
N VAL A 31 -7.97 -6.27 -9.50
CA VAL A 31 -6.62 -6.22 -8.91
C VAL A 31 -5.96 -4.88 -9.24
N ALA A 32 -5.99 -4.46 -10.50
CA ALA A 32 -5.39 -3.19 -10.93
C ALA A 32 -5.96 -1.99 -10.17
N GLU A 33 -7.28 -1.90 -10.03
CA GLU A 33 -7.91 -0.80 -9.27
C GLU A 33 -7.47 -0.81 -7.80
N LYS A 34 -7.31 -1.97 -7.17
CA LYS A 34 -6.83 -2.05 -5.79
C LYS A 34 -5.38 -1.58 -5.66
N LEU A 35 -4.53 -1.95 -6.62
CA LEU A 35 -3.13 -1.55 -6.65
C LEU A 35 -2.99 -0.02 -6.79
N GLU A 36 -3.66 0.57 -7.78
CA GLU A 36 -3.64 2.03 -8.00
C GLU A 36 -4.25 2.79 -6.82
N HIS A 37 -5.37 2.29 -6.26
CA HIS A 37 -5.99 2.92 -5.11
C HIS A 37 -5.09 2.87 -3.87
N ALA A 38 -4.43 1.73 -3.62
CA ALA A 38 -3.51 1.61 -2.50
C ALA A 38 -2.34 2.58 -2.64
N PHE A 39 -1.72 2.62 -3.82
CA PHE A 39 -0.59 3.50 -4.10
C PHE A 39 -0.96 4.97 -3.95
N MET A 40 -2.06 5.42 -4.58
CA MET A 40 -2.56 6.79 -4.45
C MET A 40 -2.82 7.16 -2.99
N LYS A 41 -3.40 6.24 -2.21
CA LYS A 41 -3.73 6.48 -0.80
C LYS A 41 -2.51 6.58 0.09
N THR A 42 -1.40 5.95 -0.26
CA THR A 42 -0.13 6.02 0.47
C THR A 42 0.91 6.90 -0.23
N ASN A 43 0.48 7.68 -1.23
CA ASN A 43 1.29 8.64 -1.97
C ASN A 43 0.57 9.99 -2.04
N SER A 44 0.50 10.68 -0.91
CA SER A 44 -0.15 11.99 -0.79
C SER A 44 0.87 13.13 -0.79
N ILE A 45 0.51 14.26 -1.43
CA ILE A 45 1.33 15.50 -1.48
C ILE A 45 0.74 16.58 -0.56
N ASP A 46 -0.58 16.57 -0.35
CA ASP A 46 -1.29 17.65 0.36
C ASP A 46 -1.25 17.50 1.90
N SER A 47 -1.12 16.27 2.38
CA SER A 47 -1.04 15.94 3.81
C SER A 47 -0.37 14.58 4.04
N ALA A 48 -0.03 14.30 5.29
CA ALA A 48 0.40 12.97 5.69
C ALA A 48 -0.68 11.94 5.36
N TRP A 49 -0.34 10.95 4.54
CA TRP A 49 -1.30 9.95 4.06
C TRP A 49 -1.94 9.15 5.21
N TYR A 50 -1.21 8.97 6.31
CA TYR A 50 -1.64 8.24 7.50
C TYR A 50 -2.64 9.00 8.38
N ASP A 51 -3.02 10.23 8.00
CA ASP A 51 -4.12 10.96 8.64
C ASP A 51 -5.50 10.57 8.08
N ASP A 52 -5.56 9.81 6.98
CA ASP A 52 -6.83 9.30 6.44
C ASP A 52 -7.40 8.22 7.38
N PRO A 53 -8.60 8.41 7.97
CA PRO A 53 -9.19 7.45 8.90
C PRO A 53 -9.54 6.10 8.26
N LYS A 54 -9.51 5.99 6.92
CA LYS A 54 -9.70 4.73 6.18
C LYS A 54 -8.41 3.92 6.07
N ILE A 55 -7.29 4.46 6.53
CA ILE A 55 -5.99 3.79 6.53
C ILE A 55 -5.65 3.38 7.95
N THR A 56 -5.38 2.09 8.15
CA THR A 56 -4.79 1.61 9.40
C THR A 56 -3.28 1.65 9.27
N LYS A 57 -2.63 2.61 9.95
CA LYS A 57 -1.15 2.68 9.99
C LYS A 57 -0.55 1.53 10.80
N MET A 58 0.60 1.03 10.34
CA MET A 58 1.30 -0.12 10.94
C MET A 58 2.67 0.24 11.53
N PHE A 59 2.91 1.52 11.78
CA PHE A 59 4.13 2.04 12.39
C PHE A 59 3.79 2.94 13.59
N GLY A 60 4.71 2.99 14.57
CA GLY A 60 4.56 3.76 15.80
C GLY A 60 5.25 5.13 15.80
N GLU A 61 6.10 5.38 14.80
CA GLU A 61 6.87 6.62 14.67
C GLU A 61 5.99 7.82 14.27
N ASP A 62 6.55 9.03 14.41
CA ASP A 62 5.88 10.30 14.09
C ASP A 62 5.49 10.45 12.61
N GLY A 63 6.10 9.66 11.72
CA GLY A 63 5.74 9.66 10.32
C GLY A 63 6.27 8.48 9.52
N CYS A 64 5.75 8.34 8.31
CA CYS A 64 6.20 7.36 7.32
C CYS A 64 6.27 8.01 5.94
N ARG A 65 7.30 7.68 5.16
CA ARG A 65 7.44 8.17 3.77
C ARG A 65 6.25 7.74 2.91
N SER A 66 6.05 8.41 1.79
CA SER A 66 5.10 7.95 0.77
C SER A 66 5.59 6.70 0.05
N SER A 67 4.67 5.94 -0.53
CA SER A 67 4.98 4.78 -1.38
C SER A 67 5.64 5.21 -2.70
N MET A 68 6.53 4.36 -3.22
CA MET A 68 7.35 4.61 -4.40
C MET A 68 7.71 3.33 -5.16
N VAL A 69 8.41 3.46 -6.29
CA VAL A 69 8.95 2.32 -7.06
C VAL A 69 9.77 1.39 -6.16
N GLY A 70 9.54 0.09 -6.27
CA GLY A 70 10.16 -0.94 -5.43
C GLY A 70 9.31 -1.35 -4.22
N ASP A 71 8.38 -0.50 -3.77
CA ASP A 71 7.41 -0.89 -2.74
C ASP A 71 6.42 -1.93 -3.27
N MET A 72 5.71 -2.56 -2.35
CA MET A 72 4.86 -3.69 -2.66
C MET A 72 3.46 -3.53 -2.08
N VAL A 73 2.51 -4.21 -2.72
CA VAL A 73 1.13 -4.35 -2.26
C VAL A 73 0.79 -5.84 -2.21
N LEU A 74 0.22 -6.29 -1.09
CA LEU A 74 -0.26 -7.65 -0.89
C LEU A 74 -1.79 -7.67 -0.92
N ILE A 75 -2.36 -8.47 -1.82
CA ILE A 75 -3.80 -8.68 -1.96
C ILE A 75 -4.08 -10.18 -1.80
N GLY A 76 -4.65 -10.57 -0.65
CA GLY A 76 -4.76 -11.99 -0.31
C GLY A 76 -3.37 -12.61 -0.16
N THR A 77 -3.03 -13.57 -1.02
CA THR A 77 -1.70 -14.21 -1.07
C THR A 77 -0.81 -13.67 -2.17
N ASP A 78 -1.35 -12.84 -3.06
CA ASP A 78 -0.64 -12.34 -4.23
C ASP A 78 0.03 -11.01 -3.91
N LYS A 79 1.35 -10.95 -4.14
CA LYS A 79 2.16 -9.76 -3.91
C LYS A 79 2.51 -9.12 -5.24
N TYR A 80 2.45 -7.79 -5.27
CA TYR A 80 2.76 -6.98 -6.43
C TYR A 80 3.76 -5.93 -6.04
N LYS A 81 4.74 -5.65 -6.90
CA LYS A 81 5.75 -4.62 -6.71
C LYS A 81 5.48 -3.46 -7.67
N VAL A 82 5.60 -2.23 -7.16
CA VAL A 82 5.55 -1.01 -7.96
C VAL A 82 6.75 -1.00 -8.88
N GLU A 83 6.51 -0.94 -10.19
CA GLU A 83 7.53 -0.76 -11.21
C GLU A 83 7.58 0.71 -11.67
N PRO A 84 8.62 1.16 -12.39
CA PRO A 84 8.62 2.49 -13.00
C PRO A 84 7.40 2.77 -13.88
N MET A 85 6.80 1.70 -14.43
CA MET A 85 5.54 1.74 -15.16
C MET A 85 4.68 0.53 -14.76
N GLY A 86 3.66 0.78 -13.93
CA GLY A 86 2.70 -0.23 -13.51
C GLY A 86 3.23 -1.16 -12.41
N TRP A 87 2.89 -2.44 -12.53
CA TRP A 87 3.06 -3.42 -11.46
C TRP A 87 3.55 -4.76 -11.99
N SER A 88 4.44 -5.41 -11.23
CA SER A 88 4.82 -6.80 -11.45
C SER A 88 4.35 -7.67 -10.29
N LYS A 89 3.86 -8.88 -10.58
CA LYS A 89 3.55 -9.87 -9.54
C LYS A 89 4.85 -10.55 -9.10
N VAL A 90 5.05 -10.73 -7.79
CA VAL A 90 6.26 -11.30 -7.16
C VAL A 90 5.95 -12.50 -6.26
#